data_AF-A0A6B1ANG2-F1
#
_entry.id   AF-A0A6B1ANG2-F1
#
_cell.length_a   1.000
_cell.length_b   1.000
_cell.length_c   1.000
_cell.angle_alpha   90.00
_cell.angle_beta   90.00
_cell.angle_gamma   90.00
#
_symmetry.space_group_name_H-M   'P 1'
#
loop_
_entity.id
_entity.type
_entity.pdbx_description
1 polymer ?
#
loop_
_entity_poly.entity_id
_entity_poly.type
_entity_poly.pdbx_seq_one_letter_code
_entity_poly.pdbx_strand_id
1 'polypeptide(L)'
;MLRLTISMPEQMSQWVEAQIKTGRYGNVSEYFRDLVRRDQEKREEKLKELRDLLDLAEASGISTRTFPEIMELARQEAQRKGLPHERN
;
A
#
# COMPACT_ATOMS: atom_id res chain seq x y z
N MET A 1 2.27 -21.88 21.76
CA MET A 1 2.45 -20.42 21.61
C MET A 1 3.90 -20.08 21.91
N LEU A 2 4.49 -19.14 21.16
CA LEU A 2 5.80 -18.56 21.46
C LEU A 2 5.61 -17.29 22.28
N ARG A 3 6.47 -17.05 23.27
CA ARG A 3 6.47 -15.82 24.07
C ARG A 3 7.56 -14.89 23.54
N LEU A 4 7.16 -13.67 23.18
CA LEU A 4 8.06 -12.60 22.76
C LEU A 4 8.08 -11.52 23.83
N THR A 5 9.27 -11.08 24.22
CA THR A 5 9.47 -9.89 25.05
C THR A 5 9.89 -8.75 24.14
N ILE A 6 9.13 -7.66 24.16
CA ILE A 6 9.35 -6.51 23.27
C ILE A 6 9.58 -5.28 24.15
N SER A 7 10.66 -4.57 23.88
CA SER A 7 10.96 -3.27 24.50
C SER A 7 10.61 -2.15 23.53
N MET A 8 9.99 -1.09 24.03
CA MET A 8 9.60 0.06 23.20
C MET A 8 9.63 1.36 24.00
N PRO A 9 9.74 2.53 23.33
CA PRO A 9 9.63 3.83 23.99
C PRO A 9 8.32 3.99 24.74
N GLU A 10 8.35 4.79 25.82
CA GLU A 10 7.20 5.02 26.68
C GLU A 10 5.98 5.54 25.92
N GLN A 11 6.20 6.43 24.94
CA GLN A 11 5.13 7.00 24.12
C GLN A 11 4.39 5.92 23.32
N MET A 12 5.09 4.89 22.84
CA MET A 12 4.47 3.77 22.14
C MET A 12 3.68 2.89 23.10
N SER A 13 4.21 2.63 24.29
CA SER A 13 3.50 1.88 25.34
C SER A 13 2.20 2.57 25.75
N GLN A 14 2.23 3.88 26.00
CA GLN A 14 1.03 4.67 26.34
C GLN A 14 -0.02 4.61 25.24
N TRP A 15 0.40 4.65 23.97
CA TRP A 15 -0.51 4.55 22.84
C TRP A 15 -1.16 3.16 22.76
N VAL A 16 -0.40 2.08 22.98
CA VAL A 16 -0.95 0.71 23.03
C VAL A 16 -1.94 0.55 24.20
N GLU A 17 -1.60 1.08 25.38
CA GLU A 17 -2.51 1.10 26.52
C GLU A 17 -3.80 1.86 26.23
N ALA A 18 -3.73 2.99 25.52
CA ALA A 18 -4.93 3.73 25.11
C ALA A 18 -5.82 2.89 24.20
N GLN A 19 -5.25 2.12 23.26
CA GLN A 19 -6.00 1.19 22.42
C GLN A 19 -6.69 0.10 23.23
N ILE A 20 -6.04 -0.43 24.27
CA ILE A 20 -6.64 -1.42 25.18
C ILE A 20 -7.78 -0.79 25.98
N LYS A 21 -7.59 0.43 26.50
CA LYS A 21 -8.61 1.18 27.26
C LYS A 21 -9.88 1.49 26.46
N THR A 22 -9.82 1.49 25.13
CA THR A 22 -11.03 1.59 24.29
C THR A 22 -11.95 0.38 24.39
N GLY A 23 -11.50 -0.72 25.02
CA GLY A 23 -12.26 -1.96 25.14
C GLY A 23 -12.16 -2.86 23.91
N ARG A 24 -11.45 -2.43 22.86
CA ARG A 24 -11.26 -3.22 21.62
C ARG A 24 -10.34 -4.43 21.80
N TYR A 25 -9.45 -4.40 22.78
CA TYR A 25 -8.47 -5.45 23.04
C TYR A 25 -8.41 -5.73 24.54
N GLY A 26 -8.34 -6.99 24.95
CA GLY A 26 -8.25 -7.38 26.36
C GLY A 26 -6.84 -7.29 26.94
N ASN A 27 -5.80 -7.26 26.10
CA ASN A 27 -4.41 -7.09 26.51
C ASN A 27 -3.49 -6.65 25.35
N VAL A 28 -2.25 -6.32 25.71
CA VAL A 28 -1.18 -5.95 24.78
C VAL A 28 -0.92 -7.04 23.74
N SER A 29 -0.84 -8.30 24.15
CA SER A 29 -0.55 -9.41 23.23
C SER A 29 -1.63 -9.59 22.16
N GLU A 30 -2.89 -9.30 22.48
CA GLU A 30 -3.99 -9.32 21.53
C GLU A 30 -3.91 -8.17 20.54
N TYR A 31 -3.61 -6.96 21.03
CA TYR A 31 -3.36 -5.80 20.19
C TYR A 31 -2.22 -6.07 19.17
N PHE A 32 -1.09 -6.63 19.64
CA PHE A 32 0.04 -6.94 18.77
C PHE A 32 -0.29 -8.04 17.74
N ARG A 33 -1.03 -9.08 18.12
CA ARG A 33 -1.47 -10.13 17.18
C ARG A 33 -2.33 -9.55 16.05
N ASP A 34 -3.24 -8.63 16.40
CA ASP A 34 -4.07 -7.96 15.41
C ASP A 34 -3.25 -7.02 14.52
N LEU A 35 -2.30 -6.29 15.09
CA LEU A 35 -1.40 -5.41 14.32
C LEU A 35 -0.57 -6.21 13.30
N VAL A 36 -0.03 -7.36 13.70
CA VAL A 36 0.72 -8.24 12.79
C VAL A 36 -0.19 -8.78 11.68
N ARG A 37 -1.44 -9.16 12.00
CA ARG A 37 -2.39 -9.62 10.99
C ARG A 37 -2.69 -8.52 9.96
N ARG A 38 -2.97 -7.30 10.42
CA ARG A 38 -3.22 -6.15 9.52
C ARG A 38 -2.00 -5.79 8.68
N ASP A 39 -0.79 -5.94 9.22
CA ASP A 39 0.44 -5.72 8.46
C ASP A 39 0.61 -6.78 7.35
N GLN A 40 0.30 -8.06 7.65
CA GLN A 40 0.30 -9.13 6.64
C GLN A 40 -0.76 -8.87 5.56
N GLU A 41 -2.01 -8.61 5.96
CA GLU A 41 -3.12 -8.33 5.02
C GLU A 41 -2.78 -7.16 4.09
N LYS A 42 -2.28 -6.04 4.62
CA LYS A 42 -1.88 -4.88 3.80
C LYS A 42 -0.76 -5.20 2.81
N ARG A 43 0.19 -6.05 3.20
CA ARG A 43 1.27 -6.47 2.30
C ARG A 43 0.74 -7.39 1.22
N GLU A 44 -0.12 -8.33 1.58
CA GLU A 44 -0.76 -9.25 0.64
C GLU A 44 -1.66 -8.50 -0.35
N GLU A 45 -2.45 -7.54 0.11
CA GLU A 45 -3.29 -6.67 -0.73
C GLU A 45 -2.45 -5.93 -1.77
N LYS A 46 -1.36 -5.27 -1.35
CA LYS A 46 -0.46 -4.56 -2.28
C LYS A 46 0.21 -5.48 -3.28
N LEU A 47 0.63 -6.66 -2.83
CA LEU A 47 1.23 -7.66 -3.72
C LEU A 47 0.20 -8.21 -4.71
N LYS A 48 -1.04 -8.41 -4.27
CA LYS A 48 -2.13 -8.85 -5.13
C LYS A 48 -2.44 -7.78 -6.18
N GLU A 49 -2.58 -6.52 -5.78
CA GLU A 49 -2.81 -5.41 -6.70
C GLU A 49 -1.72 -5.31 -7.77
N LEU A 50 -0.45 -5.41 -7.35
CA LEU A 50 0.67 -5.42 -8.29
C LEU A 50 0.60 -6.61 -9.26
N ARG A 51 0.28 -7.81 -8.78
CA ARG A 51 0.13 -9.01 -9.63
C ARG A 51 -1.01 -8.86 -10.61
N ASP A 52 -2.17 -8.39 -10.16
CA ASP A 52 -3.33 -8.16 -11.02
C ASP A 52 -2.99 -7.16 -12.15
N LEU A 53 -2.23 -6.09 -11.84
CA LEU A 53 -1.75 -5.13 -12.86
C LEU A 53 -0.76 -5.76 -13.85
N LEU A 54 0.13 -6.63 -13.38
CA LEU A 54 1.07 -7.35 -14.24
C LEU A 54 0.35 -8.35 -15.15
N ASP A 55 -0.61 -9.11 -14.63
CA ASP A 55 -1.41 -10.05 -15.41
C ASP A 55 -2.19 -9.33 -16.52
N LEU A 56 -2.77 -8.17 -16.20
CA LEU A 56 -3.42 -7.31 -17.19
C LEU A 56 -2.44 -6.79 -18.26
N ALA A 57 -1.24 -6.39 -17.85
CA ALA A 57 -0.21 -5.91 -18.77
C ALA A 57 0.29 -7.05 -19.70
N GLU A 58 0.54 -8.24 -19.16
CA GLU A 58 0.92 -9.43 -19.94
C GLU A 58 -0.17 -9.83 -20.93
N ALA A 59 -1.44 -9.84 -20.50
CA ALA A 59 -2.59 -10.13 -21.36
C ALA A 59 -2.79 -9.06 -22.45
N SER A 60 -2.38 -7.81 -22.21
CA SER A 60 -2.46 -6.73 -23.20
C SER A 60 -1.47 -6.89 -24.37
N GLY A 61 -0.49 -7.80 -24.23
CA GLY A 61 0.52 -8.07 -25.24
C GLY A 61 1.59 -6.98 -25.35
N ILE A 62 2.60 -7.24 -26.18
CA ILE A 62 3.72 -6.32 -26.35
C ILE A 62 3.31 -5.20 -27.33
N SER A 63 3.37 -3.96 -26.86
CA SER A 63 3.16 -2.79 -27.70
C SER A 63 4.31 -2.64 -28.71
N THR A 64 3.96 -2.43 -29.98
CA THR A 64 4.91 -2.09 -31.05
C THR A 64 5.29 -0.61 -31.08
N ARG A 65 4.64 0.23 -30.25
CA ARG A 65 4.88 1.67 -30.20
C ARG A 65 6.25 1.97 -29.60
N THR A 66 6.94 2.91 -30.22
CA THR A 66 8.19 3.48 -29.74
C THR A 66 7.94 4.50 -28.63
N PHE A 67 8.99 4.78 -27.84
CA PHE A 67 8.91 5.76 -26.76
C PHE A 67 8.42 7.16 -27.22
N PRO A 68 8.89 7.74 -28.36
CA PRO A 68 8.37 9.00 -28.86
C PRO A 68 6.87 8.99 -29.15
N GLU A 69 6.34 7.91 -29.73
CA GLU A 69 4.92 7.77 -30.05
C GLU A 69 4.07 7.67 -28.77
N ILE A 70 4.55 6.95 -27.75
CA ILE A 70 3.89 6.87 -26.44
C ILE A 70 3.80 8.24 -25.80
N MET A 71 4.90 9.02 -25.84
CA MET A 71 4.94 10.37 -25.29
C MET A 71 4.01 11.33 -26.03
N GLU A 72 3.90 11.20 -27.35
CA GLU A 72 2.97 12.01 -28.14
C GLU A 72 1.50 11.70 -27.78
N LEU A 73 1.14 10.41 -27.69
CA LEU A 73 -0.19 9.98 -27.26
C LEU A 73 -0.54 10.49 -25.86
N ALA A 74 0.41 10.40 -24.92
CA ALA A 74 0.22 10.92 -23.56
C ALA A 74 -0.02 12.44 -23.54
N ARG A 75 0.69 13.22 -24.37
CA ARG A 75 0.47 14.67 -24.49
C ARG A 75 -0.89 15.01 -25.09
N GLN A 76 -1.30 14.28 -26.12
CA GLN A 76 -2.62 14.47 -26.74
C GLN A 76 -3.75 14.15 -25.74
N GLU A 77 -3.59 13.10 -24.94
CA GLU A 77 -4.56 12.73 -23.91
C GLU A 77 -4.62 13.76 -22.77
N ALA A 78 -3.47 14.28 -22.33
CA ALA A 78 -3.39 15.34 -21.32
C ALA A 78 -4.07 16.64 -21.78
N GLN A 79 -3.86 17.03 -23.05
CA GLN A 79 -4.53 18.18 -23.66
C GLN A 79 -6.05 17.99 -23.74
N ARG A 80 -6.51 16.78 -24.09
CA ARG A 80 -7.94 16.44 -24.13
C ARG A 80 -8.59 16.48 -22.74
N LYS A 81 -7.84 16.12 -21.69
CA LYS A 81 -8.28 16.16 -20.29
C LYS A 81 -8.12 17.54 -19.63
N GLY A 82 -7.57 18.53 -20.34
CA GLY A 82 -7.42 19.91 -19.84
C GLY A 82 -6.37 20.08 -18.74
N LEU A 83 -5.40 19.16 -18.61
CA LEU A 83 -4.33 19.26 -17.62
C LEU A 83 -3.25 20.23 -18.12
N PRO A 84 -2.85 21.25 -17.34
CA PRO A 84 -1.83 22.19 -17.77
C PRO A 84 -0.47 21.50 -17.89
N HIS A 85 0.16 21.67 -19.04
CA HIS A 85 1.57 21.33 -19.23
C HIS A 85 2.39 22.34 -18.41
N GLU A 86 2.90 21.95 -17.24
CA GLU A 86 3.99 22.68 -16.61
C GLU A 86 5.20 22.56 -17.53
N ARG A 87 5.40 23.60 -18.34
CA ARG A 87 6.60 23.84 -19.12
C ARG A 87 7.67 24.32 -18.15
N ASN A 88 8.75 23.55 -18.02
CA ASN A 88 10.04 24.05 -17.58
C ASN A 88 10.84 24.39 -18.84
#